data_AF-A0A7Y5R3P0-F1
#
_entry.id   AF-A0A7Y5R3P0-F1
#
_cell.length_a   1.000
_cell.length_b   1.000
_cell.length_c   1.000
_cell.angle_alpha   90.00
_cell.angle_beta   90.00
_cell.angle_gamma   90.00
#
_symmetry.space_group_name_H-M   'P 1'
#
loop_
_entity.id
_entity.type
_entity.pdbx_description
1 polymer ?
#
loop_
_entity_poly.entity_id
_entity_poly.type
_entity_poly.pdbx_seq_one_letter_code
_entity_poly.pdbx_strand_id
1 'polypeptide(L)'
;MKTKLLLVVLMWALCVTTVLQAQKLTVKEEKDNYIEGVYSLEVGASLEIISFYDYFEPYETGKKQQMQAAFYAPGVDSFLLKAEEKKIVGYYWMQSKPAKSKKGANVFGPWYADGMLKKLAVPASNLGVLLRYRGRKSNYLLPLSVYQGTTPKASEQYKAVFRLAKSISKGQFKVYKGEYSGLPPEAKLAQQGIIGRNLGGSVFQVAINKHTLQDYTGWVTVTLLLEERNTTNKTPFRFYFYHTNP
;
A
#
# COMPACT_ATOMS: atom_id res chain seq x y z
N MET A 1 38.56 -58.19 -10.22
CA MET A 1 38.17 -58.11 -8.78
C MET A 1 37.73 -56.67 -8.52
N LYS A 2 36.45 -56.44 -8.22
CA LYS A 2 35.95 -55.99 -6.89
C LYS A 2 36.59 -54.63 -6.49
N THR A 3 35.91 -53.50 -6.27
CA THR A 3 34.56 -53.23 -5.77
C THR A 3 34.22 -51.73 -5.86
N LYS A 4 32.91 -51.45 -6.01
CA LYS A 4 32.08 -50.23 -5.90
C LYS A 4 32.53 -49.04 -5.01
N LEU A 5 32.23 -47.82 -5.48
CA LEU A 5 31.67 -46.66 -4.74
C LEU A 5 31.17 -45.64 -5.79
N LEU A 6 29.90 -45.55 -6.22
CA LEU A 6 28.66 -45.04 -5.59
C LEU A 6 28.78 -43.66 -4.91
N LEU A 7 28.18 -42.63 -5.54
CA LEU A 7 27.27 -41.58 -5.01
C LEU A 7 27.45 -40.28 -5.80
N VAL A 8 26.56 -39.99 -6.77
CA VAL A 8 25.40 -39.09 -6.58
C VAL A 8 25.82 -37.68 -6.14
N VAL A 9 26.10 -36.81 -7.11
CA VAL A 9 25.82 -35.37 -6.98
C VAL A 9 24.96 -34.95 -8.16
N LEU A 10 23.72 -35.44 -8.12
CA LEU A 10 22.59 -34.85 -8.78
C LEU A 10 22.17 -33.63 -7.93
N MET A 11 22.92 -32.52 -8.00
CA MET A 11 22.46 -31.21 -7.52
C MET A 11 21.85 -30.50 -8.72
N TRP A 12 20.55 -30.70 -8.98
CA TRP A 12 19.53 -29.75 -8.52
C TRP A 12 19.93 -28.28 -8.74
N ALA A 13 20.30 -27.93 -9.97
CA ALA A 13 19.99 -26.60 -10.48
C ALA A 13 18.48 -26.53 -10.77
N LEU A 14 17.67 -26.65 -9.72
CA LEU A 14 16.31 -26.14 -9.73
C LEU A 14 16.47 -24.62 -9.72
N CYS A 15 16.70 -24.09 -10.92
CA CYS A 15 16.51 -22.70 -11.22
C CYS A 15 15.01 -22.44 -11.03
N VAL A 16 14.63 -22.17 -9.78
CA VAL A 16 13.35 -21.56 -9.46
C VAL A 16 13.45 -20.15 -10.03
N THR A 17 13.26 -20.03 -11.34
CA THR A 17 12.95 -18.76 -11.97
C THR A 17 11.58 -18.40 -11.43
N THR A 18 11.55 -17.58 -10.39
CA THR A 18 10.36 -16.86 -9.99
C THR A 18 9.97 -16.01 -11.18
N VAL A 19 9.01 -16.51 -11.97
CA VAL A 19 8.37 -15.74 -13.02
C VAL A 19 7.60 -14.63 -12.31
N LEU A 20 8.22 -13.45 -12.17
CA LEU A 20 7.48 -12.22 -11.96
C LEU A 20 6.73 -11.95 -13.27
N GLN A 21 5.55 -12.56 -13.39
CA GLN A 21 4.68 -12.33 -14.52
C GLN A 21 4.23 -10.87 -14.47
N ALA A 22 4.69 -10.07 -15.43
CA ALA A 22 4.28 -8.68 -15.54
C ALA A 22 2.75 -8.63 -15.70
N GLN A 23 2.07 -7.91 -14.82
CA GLN A 23 0.63 -7.69 -14.91
C GLN A 23 0.27 -7.11 -16.28
N LYS A 24 -0.47 -7.87 -17.10
CA LYS A 24 -0.93 -7.41 -18.41
C LYS A 24 -2.24 -6.64 -18.24
N LEU A 25 -2.27 -5.38 -18.71
CA LEU A 25 -3.48 -4.56 -18.73
C LEU A 25 -4.35 -4.99 -19.92
N THR A 26 -5.64 -5.21 -19.68
CA THR A 26 -6.60 -5.70 -20.69
C THR A 26 -7.34 -4.55 -21.35
N VAL A 27 -7.70 -3.53 -20.59
CA VAL A 27 -8.33 -2.29 -21.06
C VAL A 27 -7.55 -1.13 -20.48
N LYS A 28 -7.22 -0.14 -21.32
CA LYS A 28 -6.41 1.02 -20.92
C LYS A 28 -7.06 2.29 -21.48
N GLU A 29 -7.44 3.19 -20.58
CA GLU A 29 -7.79 4.57 -20.92
C GLU A 29 -6.62 5.46 -20.48
N GLU A 30 -6.00 6.16 -21.43
CA GLU A 30 -5.00 7.18 -21.12
C GLU A 30 -5.69 8.52 -20.89
N LYS A 31 -5.30 9.19 -19.80
CA LYS A 31 -5.68 10.57 -19.49
C LYS A 31 -4.42 11.42 -19.41
N ASP A 32 -4.56 12.72 -19.18
CA ASP A 32 -3.42 13.64 -19.19
C ASP A 32 -2.38 13.29 -18.13
N ASN A 33 -2.82 13.03 -16.90
CA ASN A 33 -1.98 12.82 -15.72
C ASN A 33 -1.99 11.38 -15.17
N TYR A 34 -2.85 10.49 -15.68
CA TYR A 34 -2.89 9.08 -15.26
C TYR A 34 -3.32 8.15 -16.39
N ILE A 35 -3.20 6.86 -16.11
CA ILE A 35 -3.70 5.77 -16.92
C ILE A 35 -4.61 4.95 -16.01
N GLU A 36 -5.77 4.56 -16.50
CA GLU A 36 -6.68 3.66 -15.78
C GLU A 36 -7.15 2.50 -16.65
N GLY A 37 -7.68 1.46 -16.02
CA GLY A 37 -8.00 0.24 -16.74
C GLY A 37 -8.32 -0.94 -15.86
N VAL A 38 -8.17 -2.12 -16.47
CA VAL A 38 -8.41 -3.42 -15.86
C VAL A 38 -7.14 -4.26 -15.99
N TYR A 39 -6.65 -4.83 -14.90
CA TYR A 39 -5.51 -5.76 -14.95
C TYR A 39 -5.98 -7.23 -15.00
N SER A 40 -5.19 -8.10 -15.61
CA SER A 40 -5.57 -9.49 -15.91
C SER A 40 -5.09 -10.55 -14.90
N LEU A 41 -4.40 -10.17 -13.83
CA LEU A 41 -3.69 -11.12 -12.95
C LEU A 41 -4.10 -10.98 -11.49
N GLU A 42 -4.32 -12.10 -10.81
CA GLU A 42 -4.54 -12.14 -9.36
C GLU A 42 -3.35 -11.56 -8.58
N VAL A 43 -3.67 -11.01 -7.41
CA VAL A 43 -2.71 -10.39 -6.49
C VAL A 43 -1.81 -11.49 -5.92
N GLY A 44 -0.56 -11.55 -6.40
CA GLY A 44 0.40 -12.62 -6.03
C GLY A 44 1.15 -12.42 -4.70
N ALA A 45 0.92 -11.33 -3.97
CA ALA A 45 1.59 -11.08 -2.68
C ALA A 45 0.79 -11.68 -1.51
N SER A 46 1.46 -12.33 -0.56
CA SER A 46 0.82 -12.86 0.67
C SER A 46 0.15 -11.75 1.49
N LEU A 47 0.73 -10.55 1.47
CA LEU A 47 0.22 -9.32 2.06
C LEU A 47 0.55 -8.14 1.13
N GLU A 48 -0.44 -7.30 0.85
CA GLU A 48 -0.28 -6.07 0.07
C GLU A 48 -0.87 -4.88 0.83
N ILE A 49 -0.13 -3.77 0.89
CA ILE A 49 -0.71 -2.47 1.27
C ILE A 49 -1.35 -1.84 0.04
N ILE A 50 -2.65 -1.55 0.13
CA ILE A 50 -3.51 -1.14 -0.99
C ILE A 50 -4.07 0.27 -0.79
N SER A 51 -4.03 0.78 0.44
CA SER A 51 -4.40 2.16 0.72
C SER A 51 -3.58 2.72 1.88
N PHE A 52 -3.16 3.98 1.80
CA PHE A 52 -2.59 4.72 2.93
C PHE A 52 -2.96 6.19 2.87
N TYR A 53 -3.85 6.62 3.75
CA TYR A 53 -4.46 7.96 3.71
C TYR A 53 -4.70 8.49 5.11
N ASP A 54 -4.88 9.80 5.27
CA ASP A 54 -5.40 10.37 6.52
C ASP A 54 -6.88 10.74 6.42
N TYR A 55 -7.29 11.25 5.26
CA TYR A 55 -8.67 11.57 4.94
C TYR A 55 -9.05 10.98 3.58
N PHE A 56 -10.25 10.40 3.50
CA PHE A 56 -10.84 9.94 2.26
C PHE A 56 -12.31 10.33 2.31
N GLU A 57 -12.67 11.34 1.53
CA GLU A 57 -14.04 11.80 1.39
C GLU A 57 -14.92 10.71 0.76
N PRO A 58 -16.01 10.31 1.43
CA PRO A 58 -17.00 9.43 0.82
C PRO A 58 -17.53 10.03 -0.47
N TYR A 59 -17.64 9.22 -1.51
CA TYR A 59 -18.19 9.66 -2.78
C TYR A 59 -19.03 8.56 -3.42
N GLU A 60 -19.85 8.94 -4.39
CA GLU A 60 -20.81 8.06 -5.04
C GLU A 60 -20.49 7.92 -6.53
N THR A 61 -20.48 6.67 -6.99
CA THR A 61 -20.41 6.34 -8.41
C THR A 61 -21.63 6.91 -9.15
N GLY A 62 -21.42 7.59 -10.26
CA GLY A 62 -22.43 8.17 -11.16
C GLY A 62 -22.51 9.70 -11.11
N LYS A 63 -21.84 10.36 -10.16
CA LYS A 63 -21.93 11.81 -9.95
C LYS A 63 -20.91 12.65 -10.73
N LYS A 64 -20.08 12.04 -11.59
CA LYS A 64 -19.04 12.72 -12.38
C LYS A 64 -18.10 13.62 -11.55
N GLN A 65 -17.82 13.19 -10.32
CA GLN A 65 -17.03 13.97 -9.37
C GLN A 65 -15.54 13.98 -9.76
N GLN A 66 -14.90 15.13 -9.56
CA GLN A 66 -13.46 15.32 -9.73
C GLN A 66 -12.77 15.17 -8.38
N MET A 67 -11.97 14.12 -8.24
CA MET A 67 -11.19 13.87 -7.05
C MET A 67 -9.84 14.57 -7.14
N GLN A 68 -9.34 14.98 -5.99
CA GLN A 68 -7.98 15.45 -5.78
C GLN A 68 -7.32 14.60 -4.67
N ALA A 69 -6.00 14.48 -4.72
CA ALA A 69 -5.19 13.87 -3.68
C ALA A 69 -4.11 14.85 -3.22
N ALA A 70 -4.28 15.41 -2.03
CA ALA A 70 -3.28 16.26 -1.39
C ALA A 70 -2.31 15.42 -0.55
N PHE A 71 -1.04 15.79 -0.54
CA PHE A 71 0.00 15.12 0.25
C PHE A 71 1.17 16.07 0.54
N TYR A 72 1.93 15.79 1.60
CA TYR A 72 3.15 16.53 1.93
C TYR A 72 4.39 15.70 1.59
N ALA A 73 5.33 16.26 0.83
CA ALA A 73 6.58 15.59 0.48
C ALA A 73 7.79 16.21 1.20
N PRO A 74 8.71 15.40 1.77
CA PRO A 74 9.89 15.91 2.46
C PRO A 74 10.94 16.53 1.52
N GLY A 75 10.84 16.25 0.21
CA GLY A 75 11.78 16.73 -0.80
C GLY A 75 11.23 16.66 -2.22
N VAL A 76 12.13 16.81 -3.18
CA VAL A 76 11.84 16.76 -4.62
C VAL A 76 12.24 15.38 -5.14
N ASP A 77 11.33 14.42 -5.10
CA ASP A 77 11.52 13.08 -5.63
C ASP A 77 10.35 12.68 -6.54
N SER A 78 10.53 11.60 -7.30
CA SER A 78 9.44 11.01 -8.08
C SER A 78 8.37 10.42 -7.16
N PHE A 79 7.11 10.59 -7.50
CA PHE A 79 6.00 9.87 -6.87
C PHE A 79 5.19 9.10 -7.89
N LEU A 80 4.46 8.10 -7.40
CA LEU A 80 3.50 7.32 -8.17
C LEU A 80 2.26 7.11 -7.29
N LEU A 81 1.14 7.67 -7.74
CA LEU A 81 -0.16 7.45 -7.12
C LEU A 81 -0.82 6.26 -7.82
N LYS A 82 -1.26 5.28 -7.04
CA LYS A 82 -2.01 4.10 -7.48
C LYS A 82 -3.39 4.17 -6.84
N ALA A 83 -4.42 3.83 -7.60
CA ALA A 83 -5.73 3.56 -7.07
C ALA A 83 -6.22 2.20 -7.59
N GLU A 84 -6.77 1.38 -6.71
CA GLU A 84 -7.21 0.03 -7.04
C GLU A 84 -8.29 -0.42 -6.06
N GLU A 85 -8.94 -1.53 -6.36
CA GLU A 85 -9.96 -2.06 -5.46
C GLU A 85 -9.35 -2.63 -4.18
N LYS A 86 -10.01 -2.41 -3.04
CA LYS A 86 -9.64 -3.04 -1.78
C LYS A 86 -9.95 -4.53 -1.85
N LYS A 87 -11.20 -4.86 -2.18
CA LYS A 87 -11.68 -6.22 -2.48
C LYS A 87 -11.82 -6.35 -3.99
N ILE A 88 -11.26 -7.38 -4.60
CA ILE A 88 -11.32 -7.52 -6.06
C ILE A 88 -12.73 -7.91 -6.51
N VAL A 89 -13.35 -7.05 -7.32
CA VAL A 89 -14.64 -7.27 -7.98
C VAL A 89 -14.48 -7.11 -9.50
N GLY A 90 -13.95 -5.98 -9.95
CA GLY A 90 -13.84 -5.62 -11.37
C GLY A 90 -12.42 -5.52 -11.91
N TYR A 91 -11.40 -5.82 -11.08
CA TYR A 91 -9.98 -5.64 -11.35
C TYR A 91 -9.60 -4.20 -11.79
N TYR A 92 -10.31 -3.20 -11.25
CA TYR A 92 -10.02 -1.79 -11.49
C TYR A 92 -8.62 -1.41 -11.01
N TRP A 93 -7.92 -0.65 -11.84
CA TRP A 93 -6.64 -0.07 -11.54
C TRP A 93 -6.48 1.29 -12.19
N MET A 94 -5.79 2.18 -11.50
CA MET A 94 -5.32 3.46 -11.98
C MET A 94 -3.92 3.72 -11.45
N GLN A 95 -3.10 4.35 -12.28
CA GLN A 95 -1.80 4.84 -11.88
C GLN A 95 -1.49 6.19 -12.52
N SER A 96 -0.97 7.11 -11.72
CA SER A 96 -0.43 8.36 -12.23
C SER A 96 0.69 8.12 -13.23
N LYS A 97 0.84 9.02 -14.19
CA LYS A 97 2.08 9.12 -14.96
C LYS A 97 3.22 9.52 -14.00
N PRO A 98 4.47 9.15 -14.29
CA PRO A 98 5.61 9.56 -13.48
C PRO A 98 5.66 11.08 -13.34
N ALA A 99 5.70 11.57 -12.10
CA ALA A 99 5.79 12.99 -11.78
C ALA A 99 6.75 13.20 -10.61
N LYS A 100 7.31 14.40 -10.48
CA LYS A 100 8.11 14.80 -9.32
C LYS A 100 7.26 15.63 -8.36
N SER A 101 7.44 15.44 -7.07
CA SER A 101 6.87 16.32 -6.06
C SER A 101 7.69 17.59 -5.91
N LYS A 102 7.08 18.67 -5.43
CA LYS A 102 7.82 19.75 -4.76
C LYS A 102 8.00 19.41 -3.28
N LYS A 103 9.00 19.99 -2.63
CA LYS A 103 9.07 19.96 -1.16
C LYS A 103 7.84 20.68 -0.59
N GLY A 104 7.20 20.09 0.41
CA GLY A 104 5.99 20.63 1.03
C GLY A 104 4.69 20.07 0.46
N ALA A 105 3.63 20.89 0.47
CA ALA A 105 2.29 20.49 0.03
C ALA A 105 2.23 20.28 -1.48
N ASN A 106 1.65 19.16 -1.92
CA ASN A 106 1.42 18.80 -3.32
C ASN A 106 -0.03 18.41 -3.51
N VAL A 107 -0.53 18.53 -4.74
CA VAL A 107 -1.86 18.08 -5.13
C VAL A 107 -1.74 17.31 -6.44
N PHE A 108 -2.28 16.10 -6.46
CA PHE A 108 -2.53 15.35 -7.68
C PHE A 108 -4.01 15.48 -8.05
N GLY A 109 -4.27 15.89 -9.29
CA GLY A 109 -5.61 16.03 -9.84
C GLY A 109 -5.57 16.79 -11.18
N PRO A 110 -6.71 16.90 -11.86
CA PRO A 110 -7.99 16.25 -11.55
C PRO A 110 -7.95 14.73 -11.80
N TRP A 111 -8.75 13.97 -11.06
CA TRP A 111 -8.95 12.53 -11.25
C TRP A 111 -10.43 12.18 -11.34
N TYR A 112 -10.83 11.57 -12.46
CA TYR A 112 -12.22 11.22 -12.79
C TYR A 112 -12.43 9.71 -12.66
N ALA A 113 -12.38 9.18 -11.43
CA ALA A 113 -12.52 7.74 -11.18
C ALA A 113 -13.87 7.14 -11.63
N ASP A 114 -14.89 7.97 -11.76
CA ASP A 114 -16.28 7.54 -11.86
C ASP A 114 -16.59 6.70 -13.12
N GLY A 115 -16.02 7.09 -14.26
CA GLY A 115 -16.36 6.48 -15.55
C GLY A 115 -16.05 4.99 -15.60
N MET A 116 -14.84 4.60 -15.17
CA MET A 116 -14.42 3.20 -15.17
C MET A 116 -15.07 2.40 -14.02
N LEU A 117 -15.16 2.98 -12.83
CA LEU A 117 -15.80 2.31 -11.69
C LEU A 117 -17.27 1.96 -11.98
N LYS A 118 -18.01 2.86 -12.63
CA LYS A 118 -19.39 2.61 -13.06
C LYS A 118 -19.47 1.46 -14.08
N LYS A 119 -18.60 1.45 -15.09
CA LYS A 119 -18.55 0.38 -16.11
C LYS A 119 -18.30 -1.00 -15.48
N LEU A 120 -17.50 -1.04 -14.42
CA LEU A 120 -17.12 -2.27 -13.72
C LEU A 120 -18.04 -2.63 -12.54
N ALA A 121 -19.09 -1.84 -12.27
CA ALA A 121 -19.96 -1.97 -11.10
C ALA A 121 -19.17 -2.01 -9.75
N VAL A 122 -18.02 -1.34 -9.69
CA VAL A 122 -17.20 -1.26 -8.47
C VAL A 122 -17.71 -0.09 -7.63
N PRO A 123 -18.13 -0.32 -6.37
CA PRO A 123 -18.57 0.77 -5.53
C PRO A 123 -17.38 1.66 -5.13
N ALA A 124 -17.58 2.98 -5.17
CA ALA A 124 -16.60 3.98 -4.73
C ALA A 124 -15.98 3.69 -3.35
N SER A 125 -16.78 3.15 -2.42
CA SER A 125 -16.34 2.76 -1.07
C SER A 125 -15.29 1.64 -1.06
N ASN A 126 -15.16 0.89 -2.15
CA ASN A 126 -14.16 -0.17 -2.32
C ASN A 126 -12.84 0.36 -2.91
N LEU A 127 -12.70 1.66 -3.16
CA LEU A 127 -11.48 2.21 -3.74
C LEU A 127 -10.37 2.43 -2.69
N GLY A 128 -9.21 1.82 -2.90
CA GLY A 128 -7.96 2.06 -2.18
C GLY A 128 -7.05 3.01 -2.97
N VAL A 129 -6.24 3.79 -2.25
CA VAL A 129 -5.35 4.82 -2.80
C VAL A 129 -4.01 4.80 -2.10
N LEU A 130 -2.94 4.70 -2.86
CA LEU A 130 -1.58 4.56 -2.33
C LEU A 130 -0.62 5.45 -3.12
N LEU A 131 0.12 6.31 -2.43
CA LEU A 131 1.19 7.11 -3.02
C LEU A 131 2.54 6.59 -2.57
N ARG A 132 3.32 6.11 -3.54
CA ARG A 132 4.70 5.69 -3.34
C ARG A 132 5.66 6.84 -3.65
N TYR A 133 6.46 7.21 -2.67
CA TYR A 133 7.51 8.21 -2.78
C TYR A 133 8.82 7.54 -3.20
N ARG A 134 9.57 8.14 -4.13
CA ARG A 134 10.72 7.52 -4.83
C ARG A 134 10.32 6.39 -5.80
N GLY A 135 9.09 6.40 -6.31
CA GLY A 135 8.65 5.55 -7.43
C GLY A 135 8.13 4.15 -7.07
N ARG A 136 8.12 3.22 -8.05
CA ARG A 136 7.26 2.02 -8.06
C ARG A 136 7.60 0.94 -7.02
N LYS A 137 8.88 0.79 -6.64
CA LYS A 137 9.36 -0.30 -5.75
C LYS A 137 9.74 0.18 -4.35
N SER A 138 9.42 1.43 -4.02
CA SER A 138 9.77 2.04 -2.74
C SER A 138 8.78 1.64 -1.65
N ASN A 139 9.30 1.36 -0.44
CA ASN A 139 8.50 1.19 0.77
C ASN A 139 8.20 2.52 1.48
N TYR A 140 8.67 3.64 0.92
CA TYR A 140 8.35 4.98 1.39
C TYR A 140 7.01 5.41 0.80
N LEU A 141 6.06 5.68 1.69
CA LEU A 141 4.72 6.12 1.37
C LEU A 141 4.53 7.55 1.87
N LEU A 142 3.65 8.30 1.23
CA LEU A 142 3.14 9.54 1.81
C LEU A 142 1.66 9.33 2.13
N PRO A 143 1.19 9.74 3.32
CA PRO A 143 -0.24 9.80 3.57
C PRO A 143 -0.85 10.86 2.65
N LEU A 144 -2.04 10.56 2.17
CA LEU A 144 -2.82 11.42 1.29
C LEU A 144 -4.17 11.75 1.91
N SER A 145 -4.65 12.94 1.59
CA SER A 145 -6.05 13.31 1.76
C SER A 145 -6.72 13.29 0.38
N VAL A 146 -7.73 12.45 0.22
CA VAL A 146 -8.52 12.33 -1.00
C VAL A 146 -9.88 13.00 -0.81
N TYR A 147 -10.19 13.98 -1.65
CA TYR A 147 -11.35 14.87 -1.45
C TYR A 147 -11.85 15.47 -2.78
N GLN A 148 -12.97 16.17 -2.70
CA GLN A 148 -13.62 16.93 -3.76
C GLN A 148 -13.66 18.41 -3.39
N GLY A 149 -13.56 19.31 -4.39
CA GLY A 149 -13.68 20.75 -4.16
C GLY A 149 -12.39 21.40 -3.62
N THR A 150 -12.48 22.10 -2.48
CA THR A 150 -11.46 23.09 -2.06
C THR A 150 -10.45 22.57 -1.03
N THR A 151 -10.87 21.89 0.05
CA THR A 151 -9.93 21.49 1.14
C THR A 151 -10.34 20.18 1.84
N PRO A 152 -9.39 19.25 2.11
CA PRO A 152 -9.67 18.05 2.88
C PRO A 152 -9.97 18.36 4.35
N LYS A 153 -10.78 17.52 4.99
CA LYS A 153 -11.01 17.61 6.44
C LYS A 153 -9.79 17.09 7.21
N ALA A 154 -9.48 17.73 8.33
CA ALA A 154 -8.50 17.21 9.27
C ALA A 154 -8.91 15.83 9.79
N SER A 155 -7.92 14.99 10.05
CA SER A 155 -8.11 13.64 10.59
C SER A 155 -7.04 13.38 11.63
N GLU A 156 -7.44 12.80 12.76
CA GLU A 156 -6.56 12.40 13.87
C GLU A 156 -5.74 11.14 13.59
N GLN A 157 -5.98 10.47 12.45
CA GLN A 157 -5.42 9.16 12.16
C GLN A 157 -4.90 9.04 10.73
N TYR A 158 -3.81 8.30 10.57
CA TYR A 158 -3.50 7.64 9.30
C TYR A 158 -4.15 6.26 9.27
N LYS A 159 -4.68 5.87 8.12
CA LYS A 159 -5.32 4.57 7.87
C LYS A 159 -4.54 3.84 6.79
N ALA A 160 -3.92 2.73 7.18
CA ALA A 160 -3.27 1.80 6.26
C ALA A 160 -4.20 0.60 6.04
N VAL A 161 -4.58 0.36 4.79
CA VAL A 161 -5.46 -0.75 4.40
C VAL A 161 -4.63 -1.80 3.68
N PHE A 162 -4.83 -3.05 4.09
CA PHE A 162 -4.09 -4.20 3.61
C PHE A 162 -5.03 -5.25 3.04
N ARG A 163 -4.55 -5.97 2.04
CA ARG A 163 -5.18 -7.15 1.47
C ARG A 163 -4.30 -8.36 1.72
N LEU A 164 -4.94 -9.47 2.11
CA LEU A 164 -4.30 -10.75 2.40
C LEU A 164 -4.67 -11.80 1.35
N ALA A 165 -3.68 -12.50 0.82
CA ALA A 165 -3.92 -13.70 0.00
C ALA A 165 -4.10 -14.97 0.87
N LYS A 166 -3.58 -14.95 2.10
CA LYS A 166 -3.61 -16.07 3.03
C LYS A 166 -4.29 -15.72 4.35
N SER A 167 -4.87 -16.73 4.98
CA SER A 167 -5.46 -16.58 6.31
C SER A 167 -4.38 -16.45 7.40
N ILE A 168 -4.53 -15.45 8.26
CA ILE A 168 -3.65 -15.22 9.42
C ILE A 168 -4.38 -15.56 10.73
N SER A 169 -3.68 -16.22 11.64
CA SER A 169 -4.20 -16.59 12.98
C SER A 169 -4.18 -15.39 13.92
N LYS A 170 -3.13 -14.56 13.84
CA LYS A 170 -2.89 -13.38 14.69
C LYS A 170 -2.05 -12.34 13.95
N GLY A 171 -2.29 -11.07 14.22
CA GLY A 171 -1.43 -9.98 13.76
C GLY A 171 -1.23 -8.91 14.83
N GLN A 172 -0.07 -8.28 14.81
CA GLN A 172 0.24 -7.09 15.61
C GLN A 172 1.01 -6.07 14.77
N PHE A 173 0.93 -4.81 15.16
CA PHE A 173 1.71 -3.74 14.55
C PHE A 173 2.45 -2.92 15.60
N LYS A 174 3.56 -2.33 15.18
CA LYS A 174 4.35 -1.37 15.95
C LYS A 174 4.72 -0.19 15.04
N VAL A 175 4.66 1.02 15.59
CA VAL A 175 4.99 2.29 14.95
C VAL A 175 6.16 2.91 15.69
N TYR A 176 7.21 3.27 14.95
CA TYR A 176 8.44 3.83 15.51
C TYR A 176 8.77 5.17 14.87
N LYS A 177 9.20 6.13 15.68
CA LYS A 177 9.79 7.40 15.19
C LYS A 177 11.16 7.08 14.54
N GLY A 178 11.39 7.59 13.34
CA GLY A 178 12.62 7.36 12.57
C GLY A 178 12.56 6.20 11.56
N GLU A 179 13.50 6.21 10.62
CA GLU A 179 13.78 5.05 9.76
C GLU A 179 14.45 3.95 10.59
N TYR A 180 13.97 2.72 10.46
CA TYR A 180 14.55 1.56 11.12
C TYR A 180 15.86 1.16 10.43
N SER A 181 16.99 1.69 10.91
CA SER A 181 18.35 1.21 10.61
C SER A 181 18.96 0.59 11.86
N GLY A 182 18.81 -0.74 12.02
CA GLY A 182 19.64 -1.58 12.90
C GLY A 182 19.70 -1.29 14.42
N LEU A 183 18.95 -0.31 14.95
CA LEU A 183 19.01 0.07 16.37
C LEU A 183 17.95 -0.64 17.25
N PRO A 184 18.19 -0.79 18.57
CA PRO A 184 17.24 -1.40 19.50
C PRO A 184 15.89 -0.67 19.50
N PRO A 185 14.75 -1.35 19.31
CA PRO A 185 13.46 -0.72 18.96
C PRO A 185 12.78 0.10 20.07
N GLU A 186 13.27 0.04 21.31
CA GLU A 186 12.47 0.39 22.48
C GLU A 186 12.42 1.90 22.77
N ALA A 187 13.49 2.65 22.44
CA ALA A 187 13.56 4.09 22.70
C ALA A 187 12.73 4.97 21.74
N LYS A 188 12.10 4.37 20.71
CA LYS A 188 11.40 5.12 19.64
C LYS A 188 9.99 4.60 19.35
N LEU A 189 9.46 3.69 20.16
CA LEU A 189 8.12 3.14 19.98
C LEU A 189 7.07 4.23 20.28
N ALA A 190 6.28 4.59 19.26
CA ALA A 190 5.20 5.58 19.38
C ALA A 190 3.84 4.92 19.63
N GLN A 191 3.58 3.79 18.97
CA GLN A 191 2.30 3.09 19.06
C GLN A 191 2.50 1.60 18.82
N GLN A 192 1.67 0.77 19.47
CA GLN A 192 1.53 -0.64 19.14
C GLN A 192 0.07 -1.07 19.27
N GLY A 193 -0.31 -2.15 18.58
CA GLY A 193 -1.66 -2.69 18.66
C GLY A 193 -1.81 -4.06 18.03
N ILE A 194 -2.99 -4.65 18.22
CA ILE A 194 -3.38 -5.95 17.70
C ILE A 194 -4.25 -5.73 16.46
N ILE A 195 -3.96 -6.46 15.37
CA ILE A 195 -4.69 -6.36 14.10
C ILE A 195 -5.96 -7.22 14.13
N GLY A 196 -5.95 -8.30 14.92
CA GLY A 196 -7.08 -9.22 15.09
C GLY A 196 -6.63 -10.67 15.11
N ARG A 197 -7.60 -11.59 15.23
CA ARG A 197 -7.40 -13.05 15.12
C ARG A 197 -8.25 -13.60 13.98
N ASN A 198 -7.78 -14.66 13.32
CA ASN A 198 -8.50 -15.39 12.26
C ASN A 198 -8.94 -14.53 11.06
N LEU A 199 -8.05 -13.72 10.51
CA LEU A 199 -8.34 -12.91 9.32
C LEU A 199 -8.05 -13.75 8.06
N GLY A 200 -9.07 -14.18 7.32
CA GLY A 200 -8.94 -15.02 6.12
C GLY A 200 -9.42 -14.32 4.85
N GLY A 201 -8.61 -14.29 3.78
CA GLY A 201 -8.99 -13.67 2.48
C GLY A 201 -9.49 -12.22 2.59
N SER A 202 -9.07 -11.53 3.65
CA SER A 202 -9.73 -10.33 4.15
C SER A 202 -8.92 -9.08 3.86
N VAL A 203 -9.64 -7.98 3.68
CA VAL A 203 -9.09 -6.64 3.81
C VAL A 203 -9.12 -6.26 5.29
N PHE A 204 -8.03 -5.75 5.82
CA PHE A 204 -7.97 -5.20 7.18
C PHE A 204 -7.34 -3.81 7.18
N GLN A 205 -7.54 -3.09 8.28
CA GLN A 205 -7.02 -1.74 8.45
C GLN A 205 -6.19 -1.63 9.73
N VAL A 206 -5.09 -0.89 9.65
CA VAL A 206 -4.33 -0.39 10.80
C VAL A 206 -4.55 1.11 10.89
N ALA A 207 -4.96 1.57 12.07
CA ALA A 207 -5.09 2.99 12.39
C ALA A 207 -3.87 3.46 13.20
N ILE A 208 -3.20 4.51 12.74
CA ILE A 208 -2.04 5.13 13.38
C ILE A 208 -2.48 6.50 13.88
N ASN A 209 -2.49 6.70 15.19
CA ASN A 209 -2.96 7.93 15.83
C ASN A 209 -1.89 9.03 15.68
N LYS A 210 -2.23 10.14 15.02
CA LYS A 210 -1.31 11.27 14.82
C LYS A 210 -0.83 11.88 16.14
N HIS A 211 -1.68 11.89 17.17
CA HIS A 211 -1.32 12.35 18.51
C HIS A 211 -0.11 11.60 19.11
N THR A 212 0.11 10.33 18.77
CA THR A 212 1.30 9.57 19.24
C THR A 212 2.61 10.03 18.59
N LEU A 213 2.52 10.91 17.60
CA LEU A 213 3.63 11.46 16.83
C LEU A 213 3.70 12.99 16.91
N GLN A 214 2.86 13.65 17.73
CA GLN A 214 2.69 15.12 17.75
C GLN A 214 3.97 15.93 18.00
N ASP A 215 4.96 15.33 18.66
CA ASP A 215 6.27 15.90 19.00
C ASP A 215 7.34 15.54 17.95
N TYR A 216 6.94 14.96 16.82
CA TYR A 216 7.84 14.40 15.83
C TYR A 216 7.51 14.91 14.43
N THR A 217 8.55 15.14 13.63
CA THR A 217 8.43 15.35 12.18
C THR A 217 9.58 14.64 11.52
N GLY A 218 9.27 13.78 10.55
CA GLY A 218 10.27 12.89 9.98
C GLY A 218 9.69 11.58 9.47
N TRP A 219 10.58 10.69 9.08
CA TRP A 219 10.21 9.34 8.67
C TRP A 219 9.77 8.50 9.86
N VAL A 220 8.71 7.73 9.68
CA VAL A 220 8.13 6.82 10.65
C VAL A 220 8.17 5.42 10.07
N THR A 221 8.60 4.45 10.86
CA THR A 221 8.59 3.04 10.47
C THR A 221 7.37 2.34 11.05
N VAL A 222 6.65 1.60 10.23
CA VAL A 222 5.57 0.72 10.67
C VAL A 222 5.96 -0.72 10.39
N THR A 223 5.91 -1.56 11.42
CA THR A 223 6.19 -3.00 11.31
C THR A 223 4.94 -3.78 11.64
N LEU A 224 4.56 -4.70 10.75
CA LEU A 224 3.49 -5.68 10.94
C LEU A 224 4.13 -7.05 11.15
N LEU A 225 3.74 -7.72 12.23
CA LEU A 225 4.09 -9.11 12.50
C LEU A 225 2.80 -9.93 12.39
N LEU A 226 2.69 -10.70 11.31
CA LEU A 226 1.54 -11.55 11.02
C LEU A 226 1.95 -13.01 11.16
N GLU A 227 1.06 -13.82 11.72
CA GLU A 227 1.21 -15.26 11.83
C GLU A 227 0.24 -15.93 10.87
N GLU A 228 0.75 -16.50 9.77
CA GLU A 228 -0.08 -17.25 8.83
C GLU A 228 -0.57 -18.55 9.48
N ARG A 229 -1.86 -18.89 9.28
CA ARG A 229 -2.43 -20.13 9.82
C ARG A 229 -1.64 -21.34 9.29
N ASN A 230 -1.37 -22.29 10.17
CA ASN A 230 -0.59 -23.51 9.87
C ASN A 230 0.88 -23.28 9.51
N THR A 231 1.44 -22.11 9.85
CA THR A 231 2.88 -21.85 9.75
C THR A 231 3.40 -21.23 11.03
N THR A 232 4.67 -21.46 11.34
CA THR A 232 5.39 -20.74 12.40
C THR A 232 6.16 -19.54 11.85
N ASN A 233 6.10 -19.30 10.54
CA ASN A 233 6.88 -18.26 9.89
C ASN A 233 6.30 -16.88 10.20
N LYS A 234 7.16 -15.98 10.68
CA LYS A 234 6.82 -14.62 11.10
C LYS A 234 7.75 -13.63 10.43
N THR A 235 7.64 -13.50 9.11
CA THR A 235 8.38 -12.47 8.40
C THR A 235 7.72 -11.11 8.64
N PRO A 236 8.40 -10.13 9.26
CA PRO A 236 7.83 -8.81 9.45
C PRO A 236 7.64 -8.11 8.10
N PHE A 237 6.44 -7.59 7.87
CA PHE A 237 6.22 -6.62 6.80
C PHE A 237 6.52 -5.21 7.33
N ARG A 238 7.21 -4.40 6.53
CA ARG A 238 7.58 -3.03 6.92
C ARG A 238 7.25 -2.04 5.82
N PHE A 239 6.77 -0.89 6.22
CA PHE A 239 6.69 0.29 5.37
C PHE A 239 7.10 1.54 6.14
N TYR A 240 7.44 2.59 5.41
CA TYR A 240 7.88 3.87 5.95
C TYR A 240 6.93 4.94 5.47
N PHE A 241 6.65 5.94 6.30
CA PHE A 241 5.94 7.12 5.84
C PHE A 241 6.49 8.39 6.46
N TYR A 242 6.32 9.52 5.77
CA TYR A 242 6.73 10.81 6.30
C TYR A 242 5.59 11.41 7.10
N HIS A 243 5.86 11.73 8.36
CA HIS A 243 4.94 12.46 9.23
C HIS A 243 5.39 13.92 9.33
N THR A 244 4.42 14.82 9.20
CA THR A 244 4.57 16.24 9.51
C THR A 244 3.63 16.61 10.63
N ASN A 245 4.15 17.33 11.62
CA ASN A 245 3.29 18.08 12.52
C ASN A 245 2.60 19.19 11.69
N PRO A 246 1.26 19.30 11.72
CA PRO A 246 0.55 20.42 11.09
C PRO A 246 1.01 21.78 11.62
#